data_AF-A0A1G5U6W9-F1
#
_entry.id   AF-A0A1G5U6W9-F1
#
_cell.length_a   1.000
_cell.length_b   1.000
_cell.length_c   1.000
_cell.angle_alpha   90.00
_cell.angle_beta   90.00
_cell.angle_gamma   90.00
#
_symmetry.space_group_name_H-M   'P 1'
#
loop_
_entity.id
_entity.type
_entity.pdbx_description
1 polymer ?
#
loop_
_entity_poly.entity_id
_entity_poly.type
_entity_poly.pdbx_seq_one_letter_code
_entity_poly.pdbx_strand_id
1 'polypeptide(L)'
;MNDILKARLEAIDADCESASKLELDTLLEAASYDNNNTKNCAPSPQAVEAIWLKLIARKENEFINEIARTLKPKSAGGSTIQSVVPDEELVSTVEAMVDAMFAEDRYVDRMQGFYKLAGRKATVEESSSARQVKRPDLIDTAYRTGVQDVLRRSRQTVLREFDLYKPLKAPENAGFLSEWRHYSTLSPWRSLGAIVMLSLTSYLIAFIIASDSFRGLLERLGWSTGTGL
;
A
#
# COMPACT_ATOMS: atom_id res chain seq x y z
N MET A 1 -16.42 7.93 7.93
CA MET A 1 -16.25 6.53 7.48
C MET A 1 -14.79 6.11 7.58
N ASN A 2 -13.85 6.97 7.16
CA ASN A 2 -12.41 6.79 7.40
C ASN A 2 -12.08 6.52 8.88
N ASP A 3 -12.56 7.38 9.79
CA ASP A 3 -12.34 7.19 11.24
C ASP A 3 -12.95 5.90 11.80
N ILE A 4 -14.02 5.39 11.18
CA ILE A 4 -14.70 4.18 11.64
C ILE A 4 -13.89 2.94 11.28
N LEU A 5 -13.40 2.85 10.02
CA LEU A 5 -12.54 1.74 9.61
C LEU A 5 -11.25 1.74 10.42
N LYS A 6 -10.62 2.92 10.56
CA LYS A 6 -9.44 3.13 11.39
C LYS A 6 -9.65 2.62 12.82
N ALA A 7 -10.66 3.13 13.52
CA ALA A 7 -10.92 2.75 14.91
C ALA A 7 -11.19 1.23 15.06
N ARG A 8 -11.80 0.60 14.05
CA ARG A 8 -12.04 -0.84 14.07
C ARG A 8 -10.77 -1.66 13.85
N LEU A 9 -9.89 -1.24 12.94
CA LEU A 9 -8.59 -1.90 12.76
C LEU A 9 -7.72 -1.75 14.01
N GLU A 10 -7.74 -0.60 14.68
CA GLU A 10 -7.07 -0.38 15.97
C GLU A 10 -7.65 -1.29 17.07
N ALA A 11 -8.98 -1.43 17.14
CA ALA A 11 -9.61 -2.31 18.11
C ALA A 11 -9.26 -3.79 17.87
N ILE A 12 -9.25 -4.23 16.61
CA ILE A 12 -8.85 -5.59 16.23
C ILE A 12 -7.38 -5.84 16.61
N ASP A 13 -6.49 -4.89 16.31
CA ASP A 13 -5.09 -4.96 16.69
C ASP A 13 -4.95 -5.12 18.22
N ALA A 14 -5.60 -4.25 19.00
CA ALA A 14 -5.55 -4.31 20.46
C ALA A 14 -6.09 -5.62 21.02
N ASP A 15 -7.21 -6.15 20.48
CA ASP A 15 -7.79 -7.41 20.93
C ASP A 15 -6.86 -8.59 20.64
N CYS A 16 -6.36 -8.69 19.41
CA CYS A 16 -5.41 -9.73 19.02
C CYS A 16 -4.16 -9.70 19.90
N GLU A 17 -3.58 -8.51 20.11
CA GLU A 17 -2.39 -8.31 20.92
C GLU A 17 -2.63 -8.68 22.40
N SER A 18 -3.78 -8.32 22.95
CA SER A 18 -4.13 -8.66 24.34
C SER A 18 -4.28 -10.17 24.56
N ALA A 19 -4.90 -10.87 23.60
CA ALA A 19 -5.05 -12.32 23.66
C ALA A 19 -3.70 -13.04 23.62
N SER A 20 -2.81 -12.63 22.72
CA SER A 20 -1.48 -13.23 22.62
C SER A 20 -0.60 -12.91 23.81
N LYS A 21 -0.74 -11.73 24.42
CA LYS A 21 -0.07 -11.41 25.67
C LYS A 21 -0.50 -12.35 26.80
N LEU A 22 -1.80 -12.61 26.93
CA LEU A 22 -2.32 -13.54 27.94
C LEU A 22 -1.81 -14.97 27.70
N GLU A 23 -1.73 -15.43 26.44
CA GLU A 23 -1.14 -16.73 26.11
C GLU A 23 0.36 -16.80 26.48
N LEU A 24 1.12 -15.73 26.22
CA LEU A 24 2.54 -15.64 26.60
C LEU A 24 2.73 -15.64 28.12
N ASP A 25 1.89 -14.90 28.84
CA ASP A 25 1.94 -14.83 30.31
C ASP A 25 1.60 -16.21 30.92
N THR A 26 0.55 -16.88 30.40
CA THR A 26 0.18 -18.25 30.81
C THR A 26 1.31 -19.24 30.54
N LEU A 27 1.96 -19.12 29.38
CA LEU A 27 3.08 -19.98 29.01
C LEU A 27 4.29 -19.77 29.92
N LEU A 28 4.53 -18.53 30.33
CA LEU A 28 5.57 -18.17 31.30
C LEU A 28 5.25 -18.69 32.72
N GLU A 29 3.98 -18.66 33.13
CA GLU A 29 3.52 -19.22 34.41
C GLU A 29 3.60 -20.75 34.42
N ALA A 30 3.15 -21.41 33.35
CA ALA A 30 3.22 -22.86 33.22
C ALA A 30 4.66 -23.39 33.29
N ALA A 31 5.62 -22.65 32.72
CA ALA A 31 7.04 -22.95 32.82
C ALA A 31 7.60 -22.84 34.26
N SER A 32 6.93 -22.08 35.13
CA SER A 32 7.32 -21.88 36.54
C SER A 32 6.68 -22.91 37.49
N TYR A 33 5.59 -23.57 37.10
CA TYR A 33 4.76 -24.42 37.96
C TYR A 33 4.86 -25.92 37.67
N ASP A 34 5.81 -26.39 36.85
CA ASP A 34 6.03 -27.82 36.61
C ASP A 34 6.63 -28.52 37.84
N ASN A 35 5.77 -28.70 38.85
CA ASN A 35 6.03 -28.99 40.26
C ASN A 35 6.51 -30.44 40.53
N ASN A 36 6.90 -31.18 39.49
CA ASN A 36 7.39 -32.56 39.59
C ASN A 36 8.80 -32.76 39.05
N ASN A 37 9.46 -31.71 38.56
CA ASN A 37 10.88 -31.76 38.20
C ASN A 37 11.53 -30.45 38.65
N THR A 38 12.61 -30.57 39.42
CA THR A 38 13.47 -29.48 39.94
C THR A 38 14.21 -28.69 38.86
N LYS A 39 13.55 -28.35 37.75
CA LYS A 39 14.10 -27.63 36.61
C LYS A 39 13.09 -26.61 36.13
N ASN A 40 13.30 -25.35 36.53
CA ASN A 40 12.71 -24.20 35.87
C ASN A 40 13.15 -24.18 34.41
N CYS A 41 12.38 -24.83 33.54
CA CYS A 41 12.71 -24.89 32.13
C CYS A 41 12.18 -23.63 31.49
N ALA A 42 13.07 -22.82 30.92
CA ALA A 42 12.67 -21.71 30.08
C ALA A 42 11.70 -22.23 28.99
N PRO A 43 10.66 -21.46 28.65
CA PRO A 43 9.69 -21.85 27.64
C PRO A 43 10.36 -22.19 26.32
N SER A 44 9.85 -23.23 25.64
CA SER A 44 10.45 -23.65 24.38
C SER A 44 10.27 -22.56 23.30
N PRO A 45 11.31 -22.24 22.53
CA PRO A 45 11.22 -21.24 21.46
C PRO A 45 10.10 -21.51 20.44
N GLN A 46 9.82 -22.79 20.19
CA GLN A 46 8.76 -23.24 19.29
C GLN A 46 7.35 -22.88 19.81
N ALA A 47 7.13 -22.97 21.12
CA ALA A 47 5.84 -22.64 21.71
C ALA A 47 5.60 -21.12 21.72
N VAL A 48 6.68 -20.35 21.93
CA VAL A 48 6.65 -18.88 21.81
C VAL A 48 6.37 -18.46 20.37
N GLU A 49 7.10 -19.03 19.40
CA GLU A 49 6.88 -18.80 17.97
C GLU A 49 5.44 -19.12 17.56
N ALA A 50 4.89 -20.25 18.00
CA ALA A 50 3.52 -20.65 17.66
C ALA A 50 2.49 -19.58 18.09
N ILE A 51 2.67 -18.96 19.26
CA ILE A 51 1.80 -17.87 19.71
C ILE A 51 1.94 -16.63 18.80
N TRP A 52 3.16 -16.27 18.41
CA TRP A 52 3.40 -15.16 17.49
C TRP A 52 2.82 -15.42 16.09
N LEU A 53 2.99 -16.63 15.56
CA LEU A 53 2.40 -17.01 14.26
C LEU A 53 0.87 -17.00 14.32
N LYS A 54 0.29 -17.49 15.42
CA LYS A 54 -1.15 -17.44 15.68
C LYS A 54 -1.67 -16.01 15.75
N LEU A 55 -0.95 -15.11 16.43
CA LEU A 55 -1.26 -13.68 16.49
C LEU A 55 -1.32 -13.07 15.09
N ILE A 56 -0.29 -13.29 14.29
CA ILE A 56 -0.17 -12.71 12.95
C ILE A 56 -1.28 -13.24 12.03
N ALA A 57 -1.51 -14.55 12.03
CA ALA A 57 -2.56 -15.18 11.23
C ALA A 57 -3.96 -14.71 11.63
N ARG A 58 -4.22 -14.55 12.94
CA ARG A 58 -5.50 -14.02 13.44
C ARG A 58 -5.70 -12.58 12.97
N LYS A 59 -4.67 -11.73 13.14
CA LYS A 59 -4.71 -10.33 12.73
C LYS A 59 -4.94 -10.18 11.23
N GLU A 60 -4.22 -10.94 10.40
CA GLU A 60 -4.41 -10.98 8.95
C GLU A 60 -5.87 -11.27 8.58
N ASN A 61 -6.45 -12.34 9.13
CA ASN A 61 -7.82 -12.73 8.84
C ASN A 61 -8.84 -11.69 9.29
N GLU A 62 -8.71 -11.14 10.50
CA GLU A 62 -9.64 -10.15 11.02
C GLU A 62 -9.56 -8.82 10.24
N PHE A 63 -8.35 -8.40 9.83
CA PHE A 63 -8.15 -7.22 8.99
C PHE A 63 -8.80 -7.39 7.61
N ILE A 64 -8.54 -8.52 6.94
CA ILE A 64 -9.16 -8.85 5.65
C ILE A 64 -10.68 -8.83 5.75
N ASN A 65 -11.24 -9.47 6.78
CA ASN A 65 -12.67 -9.53 6.98
C ASN A 65 -13.29 -8.15 7.22
N GLU A 66 -12.65 -7.29 8.02
CA GLU A 66 -13.18 -5.95 8.32
C GLU A 66 -13.05 -5.01 7.11
N ILE A 67 -11.96 -5.09 6.35
CA ILE A 67 -11.77 -4.38 5.08
C ILE A 67 -12.86 -4.79 4.09
N ALA A 68 -13.02 -6.09 3.85
CA ALA A 68 -14.05 -6.61 2.96
C ALA A 68 -15.44 -6.21 3.44
N ARG A 69 -15.74 -6.30 4.75
CA ARG A 69 -17.04 -5.91 5.30
C ARG A 69 -17.36 -4.43 5.09
N THR A 70 -16.35 -3.57 5.18
CA THR A 70 -16.52 -2.11 5.13
C THR A 70 -16.57 -1.59 3.70
N LEU A 71 -15.80 -2.19 2.80
CA LEU A 71 -15.63 -1.71 1.42
C LEU A 71 -16.41 -2.53 0.37
N LYS A 72 -16.83 -3.75 0.68
CA LYS A 72 -17.61 -4.56 -0.27
C LYS A 72 -18.96 -3.89 -0.53
N PRO A 73 -19.34 -3.70 -1.80
CA PRO A 73 -20.62 -3.10 -2.14
C PRO A 73 -21.75 -3.98 -1.61
N LYS A 74 -22.64 -3.38 -0.80
CA LYS A 74 -23.86 -4.06 -0.36
C LYS A 74 -24.79 -4.24 -1.56
N SER A 75 -24.87 -5.46 -2.07
CA SER A 75 -25.93 -5.87 -2.99
C SER A 75 -27.24 -5.95 -2.20
N ALA A 76 -27.95 -4.83 -2.10
CA ALA A 76 -29.36 -4.81 -1.75
C ALA A 76 -30.15 -4.82 -3.07
N GLY A 77 -31.05 -5.79 -3.23
CA GLY A 77 -31.74 -6.10 -4.48
C GLY A 77 -32.14 -4.89 -5.32
N GLY A 78 -31.66 -4.86 -6.56
CA GLY A 78 -32.21 -4.04 -7.64
C GLY A 78 -31.71 -2.60 -7.77
N SER A 79 -30.96 -2.06 -6.81
CA SER A 79 -30.37 -0.73 -6.94
C SER A 79 -28.89 -0.78 -6.60
N THR A 80 -28.04 -0.46 -7.57
CA THR A 80 -26.60 -0.31 -7.39
C THR A 80 -26.33 0.82 -6.40
N ILE A 81 -26.34 0.49 -5.11
CA ILE A 81 -25.87 1.40 -4.06
C ILE A 81 -24.40 1.69 -4.38
N GLN A 82 -24.09 2.98 -4.49
CA GLN A 82 -22.75 3.52 -4.76
C GLN A 82 -21.68 2.66 -4.10
N SER A 83 -20.82 2.06 -4.92
CA SER A 83 -19.50 1.60 -4.48
C SER A 83 -18.90 2.76 -3.69
N VAL A 84 -18.59 2.54 -2.40
CA VAL A 84 -17.86 3.53 -1.62
C VAL A 84 -16.45 3.52 -2.16
N VAL A 85 -16.19 4.38 -3.14
CA VAL A 85 -14.86 4.57 -3.69
C VAL A 85 -14.02 5.16 -2.55
N PRO A 86 -13.00 4.45 -2.05
CA PRO A 86 -12.15 4.98 -1.00
C PRO A 86 -11.40 6.21 -1.52
N ASP A 87 -11.44 7.29 -0.75
CA ASP A 87 -10.68 8.51 -1.00
C ASP A 87 -9.16 8.25 -0.92
N GLU A 88 -8.35 9.05 -1.59
CA GLU A 88 -6.89 8.91 -1.61
C GLU A 88 -6.29 9.04 -0.20
N GLU A 89 -6.89 9.90 0.66
CA GLU A 89 -6.53 10.03 2.07
C GLU A 89 -6.83 8.75 2.87
N LEU A 90 -7.98 8.11 2.62
CA LEU A 90 -8.35 6.85 3.25
C LEU A 90 -7.39 5.73 2.84
N VAL A 91 -7.02 5.70 1.55
CA VAL A 91 -6.04 4.74 1.02
C VAL A 91 -4.71 4.88 1.72
N SER A 92 -4.15 6.10 1.76
CA SER A 92 -2.86 6.34 2.41
C SER A 92 -2.89 6.06 3.91
N THR A 93 -3.99 6.39 4.59
CA THR A 93 -4.14 6.15 6.03
C THR A 93 -4.16 4.66 6.35
N VAL A 94 -4.95 3.86 5.62
CA VAL A 94 -5.05 2.42 5.84
C VAL A 94 -3.73 1.72 5.52
N GLU A 95 -3.04 2.12 4.44
CA GLU A 95 -1.71 1.61 4.11
C GLU A 95 -0.72 1.88 5.25
N ALA A 96 -0.62 3.12 5.71
CA ALA A 96 0.27 3.50 6.80
C ALA A 96 -0.05 2.75 8.11
N MET A 97 -1.33 2.50 8.40
CA MET A 97 -1.75 1.73 9.57
C MET A 97 -1.36 0.26 9.46
N VAL A 98 -1.64 -0.38 8.32
CA VAL A 98 -1.25 -1.79 8.09
C VAL A 98 0.28 -1.91 8.17
N ASP A 99 1.01 -0.96 7.60
CA ASP A 99 2.47 -0.91 7.67
C ASP A 99 2.98 -0.81 9.11
N ALA A 100 2.39 0.07 9.92
CA ALA A 100 2.75 0.25 11.32
C ALA A 100 2.36 -0.97 12.18
N MET A 101 1.19 -1.56 11.92
CA MET A 101 0.65 -2.65 12.74
C MET A 101 1.36 -3.98 12.50
N PHE A 102 1.90 -4.19 11.30
CA PHE A 102 2.70 -5.35 10.91
C PHE A 102 4.22 -5.03 10.86
N ALA A 103 4.65 -3.92 11.45
CA ALA A 103 6.05 -3.52 11.47
C ALA A 103 6.92 -4.54 12.23
N GLU A 104 8.03 -4.97 11.62
CA GLU A 104 8.86 -6.05 12.15
C GLU A 104 9.48 -5.72 13.51
N ASP A 105 9.94 -4.47 13.68
CA ASP A 105 10.54 -3.93 14.90
C ASP A 105 9.60 -4.11 16.11
N ARG A 106 8.31 -3.84 15.91
CA ARG A 106 7.26 -4.00 16.92
C ARG A 106 7.19 -5.43 17.49
N TYR A 107 7.52 -6.44 16.69
CA TYR A 107 7.48 -7.85 17.11
C TYR A 107 8.85 -8.37 17.57
N VAL A 108 9.91 -7.98 16.88
CA VAL A 108 11.29 -8.40 17.19
C VAL A 108 11.70 -7.94 18.59
N ASP A 109 11.43 -6.69 18.95
CA ASP A 109 11.83 -6.14 20.25
C ASP A 109 11.06 -6.81 21.39
N ARG A 110 9.79 -7.15 21.17
CA ARG A 110 8.94 -7.84 22.15
C ARG A 110 9.37 -9.30 22.33
N MET A 111 9.75 -9.97 21.26
CA MET A 111 10.28 -11.34 21.33
C MET A 111 11.59 -11.37 22.14
N GLN A 112 12.50 -10.42 21.90
CA GLN A 112 13.71 -10.27 22.72
C GLN A 112 13.38 -9.94 24.19
N GLY A 113 12.41 -9.07 24.42
CA GLY A 113 11.93 -8.74 25.76
C GLY A 113 11.42 -9.96 26.52
N PHE A 114 10.63 -10.81 25.85
CA PHE A 114 10.11 -12.05 26.40
C PHE A 114 11.23 -13.02 26.79
N TYR A 115 12.19 -13.29 25.89
CA TYR A 115 13.31 -14.19 26.21
C TYR A 115 14.20 -13.66 27.35
N LYS A 116 14.42 -12.35 27.42
CA LYS A 116 15.14 -11.71 28.54
C LYS A 116 14.39 -11.88 29.86
N LEU A 117 13.06 -11.71 29.87
CA LEU A 117 12.22 -11.91 31.05
C LEU A 117 12.18 -13.37 31.49
N ALA A 118 12.03 -14.30 30.54
CA ALA A 118 12.07 -15.73 30.78
C ALA A 118 13.42 -16.18 31.37
N GLY A 119 14.53 -15.68 30.84
CA GLY A 119 15.87 -15.95 31.36
C GLY A 119 16.11 -15.38 32.76
N ARG A 120 15.59 -14.18 33.07
CA ARG A 120 15.66 -13.61 34.43
C ARG A 120 14.86 -14.41 35.45
N LYS A 121 13.64 -14.83 35.11
CA LYS A 121 12.82 -15.65 36.01
C LYS A 121 13.46 -17.02 36.29
N ALA A 122 14.08 -17.64 35.29
CA ALA A 122 14.81 -18.89 35.48
C ALA A 122 16.06 -18.75 36.37
N THR A 123 16.78 -17.62 36.27
CA THR A 123 18.05 -17.39 37.02
C THR A 123 17.86 -16.96 38.47
N VAL A 124 16.70 -16.41 38.86
CA VAL A 124 16.44 -16.02 40.26
C VAL A 124 16.25 -17.23 41.19
N GLU A 125 15.94 -18.41 40.65
CA GLU A 125 15.74 -19.64 41.44
C GLU A 125 16.84 -20.70 41.29
N GLU A 126 17.69 -20.63 40.26
CA GLU A 126 18.82 -21.56 40.09
C GLU A 126 20.12 -21.03 40.72
N SER A 127 20.27 -21.21 42.04
CA SER A 127 21.61 -21.42 42.60
C SER A 127 22.07 -22.82 42.23
N SER A 128 23.05 -22.92 41.33
CA SER A 128 23.84 -24.13 40.99
C SER A 128 23.25 -25.16 40.01
N SER A 129 23.27 -24.87 38.71
CA SER A 129 23.82 -25.85 37.75
C SER A 129 24.12 -25.21 36.40
N ALA A 130 25.40 -25.13 36.05
CA ALA A 130 25.85 -24.78 34.72
C ALA A 130 25.45 -25.89 33.73
N ARG A 131 24.23 -25.82 33.20
CA ARG A 131 23.75 -26.75 32.17
C ARG A 131 23.79 -26.07 30.82
N GLN A 132 24.68 -26.58 29.96
CA GLN A 132 24.89 -26.23 28.56
C GLN A 132 23.71 -25.52 27.90
N VAL A 133 23.80 -24.20 27.89
CA VAL A 133 23.03 -23.28 27.05
C VAL A 133 23.44 -23.59 25.60
N LYS A 134 22.77 -24.54 24.96
CA LYS A 134 22.90 -24.77 23.51
C LYS A 134 22.52 -23.45 22.82
N ARG A 135 23.53 -22.77 22.26
CA ARG A 135 23.50 -21.47 21.54
C ARG A 135 22.09 -20.92 21.26
N PRO A 136 21.52 -20.11 22.18
CA PRO A 136 20.23 -19.46 21.99
C PRO A 136 20.21 -18.59 20.73
N ASP A 137 21.35 -18.01 20.35
CA ASP A 137 21.46 -17.06 19.23
C ASP A 137 21.08 -17.66 17.86
N LEU A 138 21.43 -18.92 17.58
CA LEU A 138 21.15 -19.56 16.29
C LEU A 138 19.68 -19.94 16.13
N ILE A 139 19.08 -20.39 17.23
CA ILE A 139 17.65 -20.73 17.34
C ILE A 139 16.82 -19.46 17.23
N ASP A 140 17.20 -18.41 17.98
CA ASP A 140 16.55 -17.10 17.94
C ASP A 140 16.57 -16.48 16.54
N THR A 141 17.68 -16.60 15.80
CA THR A 141 17.81 -16.04 14.44
C THR A 141 16.88 -16.71 13.42
N ALA A 142 16.76 -18.04 13.45
CA ALA A 142 15.89 -18.77 12.51
C ALA A 142 14.41 -18.48 12.78
N TYR A 143 14.02 -18.47 14.06
CA TYR A 143 12.66 -18.16 14.46
C TYR A 143 12.28 -16.70 14.20
N ARG A 144 13.22 -15.77 14.41
CA ARG A 144 13.03 -14.37 14.05
C ARG A 144 12.81 -14.21 12.55
N THR A 145 13.63 -14.86 11.73
CA THR A 145 13.47 -14.85 10.27
C THR A 145 12.09 -15.40 9.86
N GLY A 146 11.64 -16.49 10.48
CA GLY A 146 10.33 -17.09 10.22
C GLY A 146 9.17 -16.13 10.53
N VAL A 147 9.21 -15.50 11.71
CA VAL A 147 8.21 -14.50 12.12
C VAL A 147 8.24 -13.27 11.21
N GLN A 148 9.43 -12.76 10.85
CA GLN A 148 9.60 -11.64 9.92
C GLN A 148 9.00 -11.93 8.53
N ASP A 149 9.28 -13.12 7.99
CA ASP A 149 8.74 -13.51 6.69
C ASP A 149 7.22 -13.65 6.71
N VAL A 150 6.66 -14.16 7.81
CA VAL A 150 5.21 -14.26 7.98
C VAL A 150 4.59 -12.88 8.14
N LEU A 151 5.17 -11.97 8.92
CA LEU A 151 4.72 -10.57 9.03
C LEU A 151 4.70 -9.87 7.67
N ARG A 152 5.79 -9.98 6.92
CA ARG A 152 5.91 -9.39 5.58
C ARG A 152 4.86 -9.96 4.64
N ARG A 153 4.64 -11.29 4.67
CA ARG A 153 3.63 -11.95 3.86
C ARG A 153 2.22 -11.47 4.24
N SER A 154 1.86 -11.49 5.51
CA SER A 154 0.54 -11.09 5.99
C SER A 154 0.26 -9.61 5.68
N ARG A 155 1.24 -8.73 5.87
CA ARG A 155 1.17 -7.33 5.43
C ARG A 155 0.82 -7.22 3.94
N GLN A 156 1.55 -7.95 3.10
CA GLN A 156 1.29 -7.96 1.65
C GLN A 156 -0.09 -8.55 1.31
N THR A 157 -0.55 -9.59 2.03
CA THR A 157 -1.88 -10.15 1.81
C THR A 157 -2.97 -9.11 2.13
N VAL A 158 -2.88 -8.47 3.29
CA VAL A 158 -3.86 -7.45 3.71
C VAL A 158 -3.88 -6.27 2.74
N LEU A 159 -2.72 -5.77 2.33
CA LEU A 159 -2.63 -4.68 1.36
C LEU A 159 -3.17 -5.08 -0.01
N ARG A 160 -2.90 -6.29 -0.49
CA ARG A 160 -3.46 -6.80 -1.75
C ARG A 160 -4.97 -6.92 -1.71
N GLU A 161 -5.54 -7.36 -0.58
CA GLU A 161 -6.99 -7.40 -0.43
C GLU A 161 -7.56 -5.98 -0.46
N PHE A 162 -6.91 -5.04 0.23
CA PHE A 162 -7.31 -3.63 0.20
C PHE A 162 -7.21 -3.02 -1.22
N ASP A 163 -6.19 -3.39 -2.00
CA ASP A 163 -6.01 -2.97 -3.40
C ASP A 163 -7.21 -3.32 -4.29
N LEU A 164 -7.92 -4.42 -4.01
CA LEU A 164 -9.11 -4.83 -4.77
C LEU A 164 -10.24 -3.79 -4.70
N TYR A 165 -10.25 -2.97 -3.66
CA TYR A 165 -11.29 -1.96 -3.42
C TYR A 165 -10.85 -0.55 -3.80
N LYS A 166 -9.58 -0.34 -4.19
CA LYS A 166 -9.10 0.97 -4.65
C LYS A 166 -9.77 1.33 -5.98
N PRO A 167 -10.11 2.61 -6.21
CA PRO A 167 -10.45 3.04 -7.56
C PRO A 167 -9.30 2.67 -8.49
N LEU A 168 -9.59 2.00 -9.61
CA LEU A 168 -8.60 1.89 -10.69
C LEU A 168 -8.13 3.31 -10.96
N LYS A 169 -6.84 3.59 -10.69
CA LYS A 169 -6.20 4.79 -11.24
C LYS A 169 -6.53 4.76 -12.73
N ALA A 170 -7.29 5.75 -13.19
CA ALA A 170 -7.55 5.89 -14.62
C ALA A 170 -6.17 5.78 -15.28
N PRO A 171 -5.99 4.88 -16.26
CA PRO A 171 -4.69 4.74 -16.90
C PRO A 171 -4.27 6.14 -17.33
N GLU A 172 -3.00 6.53 -17.14
CA GLU A 172 -2.49 7.84 -17.60
C GLU A 172 -2.85 8.09 -19.09
N ASN A 173 -3.09 7.00 -19.82
CA ASN A 173 -3.53 6.95 -21.21
C ASN A 173 -5.03 7.23 -21.44
N ALA A 174 -5.83 7.48 -20.41
CA ALA A 174 -7.25 7.84 -20.56
C ALA A 174 -7.41 9.20 -21.27
N GLY A 175 -6.45 10.11 -21.04
CA GLY A 175 -6.31 11.36 -21.81
C GLY A 175 -5.93 11.07 -23.27
N PHE A 176 -4.96 10.18 -23.49
CA PHE A 176 -4.56 9.78 -24.83
C PHE A 176 -5.69 9.11 -25.63
N LEU A 177 -6.47 8.22 -25.00
CA LEU A 177 -7.60 7.55 -25.66
C LEU A 177 -8.77 8.50 -25.95
N SER A 178 -8.99 9.51 -25.09
CA SER A 178 -10.03 10.51 -25.33
C SER A 178 -9.62 11.49 -26.43
N GLU A 179 -8.36 11.94 -26.46
CA GLU A 179 -7.79 12.70 -27.57
C GLU A 179 -7.81 11.88 -28.87
N TRP A 180 -7.36 10.63 -28.85
CA TRP A 180 -7.36 9.77 -30.03
C TRP A 180 -8.79 9.51 -30.55
N ARG A 181 -9.77 9.35 -29.66
CA ARG A 181 -11.19 9.24 -30.04
C ARG A 181 -11.74 10.56 -30.61
N HIS A 182 -11.29 11.71 -30.11
CA HIS A 182 -11.64 13.02 -30.64
C HIS A 182 -11.05 13.23 -32.05
N TYR A 183 -9.80 12.83 -32.27
CA TYR A 183 -9.15 12.93 -33.58
C TYR A 183 -9.61 11.88 -34.59
N SER A 184 -9.98 10.67 -34.16
CA SER A 184 -10.51 9.62 -35.06
C SER A 184 -11.96 9.86 -35.50
N THR A 185 -12.73 10.66 -34.75
CA THR A 185 -14.09 11.07 -35.13
C THR A 185 -14.13 12.30 -36.03
N LEU A 186 -13.02 13.02 -36.17
CA LEU A 186 -12.86 14.05 -37.19
C LEU A 186 -12.73 13.36 -38.56
N SER A 187 -13.73 13.57 -39.42
CA SER A 187 -13.73 13.10 -40.81
C SER A 187 -12.41 13.47 -41.50
N PRO A 188 -11.68 12.53 -42.12
CA PRO A 188 -10.44 12.79 -42.85
C PRO A 188 -10.58 13.87 -43.93
N TRP A 189 -11.81 14.09 -44.41
CA TRP A 189 -12.14 15.13 -45.39
C TRP A 189 -12.08 16.54 -44.81
N ARG A 190 -12.34 16.71 -43.51
CA ARG A 190 -12.23 18.03 -42.84
C ARG A 190 -10.78 18.46 -42.67
N SER A 191 -9.87 17.53 -42.36
CA SER A 191 -8.44 17.85 -42.25
C SER A 191 -7.82 18.15 -43.62
N LEU A 192 -8.18 17.38 -44.66
CA LEU A 192 -7.83 17.69 -46.05
C LEU A 192 -8.37 19.07 -46.47
N GLY A 193 -9.62 19.38 -46.15
CA GLY A 193 -10.22 20.70 -46.43
C GLY A 193 -9.51 21.86 -45.72
N ALA A 194 -9.08 21.66 -44.46
CA ALA A 194 -8.33 22.67 -43.72
C ALA A 194 -6.92 22.90 -44.32
N ILE A 195 -6.24 21.83 -44.74
CA ILE A 195 -4.93 21.93 -45.41
C ILE A 195 -5.06 22.66 -46.75
N VAL A 196 -6.10 22.34 -47.54
CA VAL A 196 -6.38 23.03 -48.81
C VAL A 196 -6.74 24.49 -48.58
N MET A 197 -7.53 24.81 -47.55
CA MET A 197 -7.82 26.20 -47.19
C MET A 197 -6.56 26.95 -46.73
N LEU A 198 -5.68 26.33 -45.94
CA LEU A 198 -4.41 26.92 -45.51
C LEU A 198 -3.45 27.15 -46.68
N SER A 199 -3.39 26.22 -47.63
CA SER A 199 -2.58 26.40 -48.83
C SER A 199 -3.16 27.50 -49.72
N LEU A 200 -4.48 27.55 -49.87
CA LEU A 200 -5.17 28.58 -50.65
C LEU A 200 -5.00 29.98 -50.03
N THR A 201 -5.09 30.11 -48.70
CA THR A 201 -4.85 31.38 -48.02
C THR A 201 -3.38 31.80 -48.12
N SER A 202 -2.44 30.86 -48.03
CA SER A 202 -1.01 31.14 -48.26
C SER A 202 -0.75 31.65 -49.68
N TYR A 203 -1.34 31.01 -50.70
CA TYR A 203 -1.26 31.47 -52.09
C TYR A 203 -1.94 32.82 -52.31
N LEU A 204 -3.07 33.08 -51.64
CA LEU A 204 -3.76 34.36 -51.72
C LEU A 204 -2.89 35.49 -51.12
N ILE A 205 -2.25 35.24 -49.97
CA ILE A 205 -1.32 36.18 -49.34
C ILE A 205 -0.12 36.45 -50.26
N ALA A 206 0.47 35.40 -50.84
CA ALA A 206 1.57 35.55 -51.78
C ALA A 206 1.17 36.34 -53.03
N PHE A 207 -0.03 36.09 -53.56
CA PHE A 207 -0.60 36.83 -54.70
C PHE A 207 -0.85 38.30 -54.36
N ILE A 208 -1.38 38.60 -53.18
CA ILE A 208 -1.60 39.97 -52.71
C ILE A 208 -0.26 40.70 -52.59
N ILE A 209 0.77 40.08 -51.99
CA ILE A 209 2.12 40.67 -51.86
C ILE A 209 2.78 40.87 -53.24
N ALA A 210 2.57 39.95 -54.18
CA ALA A 210 3.12 40.03 -55.52
C ALA A 210 2.38 41.02 -56.43
N SER A 211 1.16 41.44 -56.07
CA SER A 211 0.36 42.36 -56.88
C SER A 211 0.94 43.78 -56.88
N ASP A 212 1.00 44.40 -58.06
CA ASP A 212 1.52 45.76 -58.22
C ASP A 212 0.68 46.82 -57.48
N SER A 213 -0.59 46.52 -57.19
CA SER A 213 -1.45 47.37 -56.38
C SER A 213 -1.02 47.42 -54.91
N PHE A 214 -0.56 46.29 -54.36
CA PHE A 214 -0.05 46.24 -52.98
C PHE A 214 1.37 46.80 -52.88
N ARG A 215 2.21 46.59 -53.91
CA ARG A 215 3.51 47.25 -54.05
C ARG A 215 3.38 48.77 -54.11
N GLY A 216 2.46 49.29 -54.94
CA GLY A 216 2.18 50.72 -55.02
C GLY A 216 1.60 51.30 -53.72
N LEU A 217 0.88 50.51 -52.92
CA LEU A 217 0.36 50.93 -51.61
C LEU A 217 1.46 50.92 -50.52
N LEU A 218 2.37 49.94 -50.56
CA LEU A 218 3.56 49.88 -49.69
C LEU A 218 4.53 51.03 -49.99
N GLU A 219 4.79 51.33 -51.26
CA GLU A 219 5.60 52.49 -51.67
C GLU A 219 4.99 53.81 -51.18
N ARG A 220 3.66 53.93 -51.23
CA ARG A 220 2.92 55.10 -50.74
C ARG A 220 2.91 55.23 -49.21
N LEU A 221 3.14 54.14 -48.49
CA LEU A 221 3.34 54.09 -47.03
C LEU A 221 4.84 54.18 -46.64
N GLY A 222 5.74 54.40 -47.60
CA GLY A 222 7.17 54.61 -47.37
C GLY A 222 8.01 53.33 -47.27
N TRP A 223 7.44 52.17 -47.59
CA TRP A 223 8.15 50.89 -47.58
C TRP A 223 8.67 50.61 -49.00
N SER A 224 9.96 50.89 -49.22
CA SER A 224 10.66 50.49 -50.44
C SER A 224 10.96 49.00 -50.39
N THR A 225 10.38 48.22 -51.31
CA THR A 225 10.87 46.87 -51.58
C THR A 225 12.18 46.99 -52.36
N GLY A 226 13.26 47.28 -51.64
CA GLY A 226 14.61 47.24 -52.20
C GLY A 226 14.85 45.85 -52.79
N THR A 227 14.99 45.79 -54.11
CA THR A 227 15.56 44.64 -54.78
C THR A 227 17.04 44.58 -54.38
N GLY A 228 17.33 43.79 -53.35
CA GLY A 228 18.69 43.37 -53.04
C GLY A 228 19.21 42.57 -54.23
N LEU A 229 20.11 43.21 -54.97
CA LEU A 229 21.00 42.60 -55.96
C LEU A 229 22.09 41.81 -55.22
#